data_AF-A0A8J8G1S3-F1
#
_entry.id   AF-A0A8J8G1S3-F1
#
_cell.length_a   1.000
_cell.length_b   1.000
_cell.length_c   1.000
_cell.angle_alpha   90.00
_cell.angle_beta   90.00
_cell.angle_gamma   90.00
#
_symmetry.space_group_name_H-M   'P 1'
#
loop_
_entity.id
_entity.type
_entity.pdbx_description
1 polymer ?
#
loop_
_entity_poly.entity_id
_entity_poly.type
_entity_poly.pdbx_seq_one_letter_code
_entity_poly.pdbx_strand_id
1 'polypeptide(L)'
;MKKRLWLIITSVLSLLVVCFIPYMIDIKSETTSNHIDIIFFNGRYYHNVWGGTDSFVQNYGAYYWSYLGINFDESLVIVPLVGISCVIIAGLIYLLKRNLSDVIAYIVAFTGGLTGFVGTLIFIPFGLSVRNHTSYSTNYNWFFGGVFVVGGIFLAYSIWGLARFIKPPKKLSTTDESRKRLIDLAEARRSLALIHESYDTIPIHMLQQLLKLNTEEDLETLRKLLPAELQFTVVGSDVLFLKETISRMVDPVTLIKATRKFPCFHCDFLISLDEKICSSCKKAVPHCSICKLPIKNKEDMGQCPKCETHCHLEHLKTWIEIRMKCPTCLRQLLPTEIQRIDSAVTD
;
A
#
# COMPACT_ATOMS: atom_id res chain seq x y z
N MET A 1 -18.16 13.27 1.04
CA MET A 1 -17.44 14.50 0.60
C MET A 1 -17.38 15.58 1.68
N LYS A 2 -18.51 16.05 2.24
CA LYS A 2 -18.56 17.16 3.23
C LYS A 2 -17.58 17.07 4.42
N LYS A 3 -17.37 15.89 5.00
CA LYS A 3 -16.42 15.69 6.12
C LYS A 3 -14.94 15.88 5.74
N ARG A 4 -14.57 15.68 4.47
CA ARG A 4 -13.19 15.86 3.98
C ARG A 4 -12.86 17.32 3.77
N LEU A 5 -13.85 18.12 3.35
CA LEU A 5 -13.69 19.56 3.12
C LEU A 5 -13.37 20.32 4.41
N TRP A 6 -13.97 19.91 5.53
CA TRP A 6 -13.76 20.57 6.83
C TRP A 6 -12.33 20.42 7.37
N LEU A 7 -11.71 19.26 7.14
CA LEU A 7 -10.30 19.00 7.50
C LEU A 7 -9.33 19.85 6.66
N ILE A 8 -9.63 20.07 5.38
CA ILE A 8 -8.84 20.93 4.50
C ILE A 8 -8.92 22.38 4.97
N ILE A 9 -10.13 22.88 5.19
CA ILE A 9 -10.35 24.27 5.63
C ILE A 9 -9.59 24.52 6.94
N THR A 10 -9.70 23.63 7.94
CA THR A 10 -9.02 23.80 9.23
C THR A 10 -7.49 23.71 9.12
N SER A 11 -6.96 22.84 8.27
CA SER A 11 -5.51 22.72 8.05
C SER A 11 -4.93 23.96 7.36
N VAL A 12 -5.62 24.47 6.33
CA VAL A 12 -5.24 25.69 5.61
C VAL A 12 -5.37 26.91 6.51
N LEU A 13 -6.44 27.01 7.32
CA LEU A 13 -6.61 28.12 8.26
C LEU A 13 -5.48 28.12 9.32
N SER A 14 -5.10 26.94 9.82
CA SER A 14 -4.00 26.80 10.79
C SER A 14 -2.66 27.23 10.19
N LEU A 15 -2.39 26.84 8.94
CA LEU A 15 -1.20 27.28 8.20
C LEU A 15 -1.21 28.79 7.99
N LEU A 16 -2.34 29.37 7.59
CA LEU A 16 -2.48 30.82 7.41
C LEU A 16 -2.26 31.56 8.72
N VAL A 17 -2.83 31.11 9.84
CA VAL A 17 -2.60 31.75 11.15
C VAL A 17 -1.10 31.73 11.50
N VAL A 18 -0.41 30.60 11.32
CA VAL A 18 1.02 30.51 11.64
C VAL A 18 1.88 31.34 10.67
N CYS A 19 1.54 31.38 9.38
CA CYS A 19 2.27 32.18 8.40
C CYS A 19 1.99 33.69 8.49
N PHE A 20 0.83 34.10 9.01
CA PHE A 20 0.44 35.51 9.09
C PHE A 20 0.65 36.14 10.47
N ILE A 21 0.76 35.38 11.57
CA ILE A 21 1.18 35.91 12.88
C ILE A 21 2.48 36.73 12.79
N PRO A 22 3.52 36.32 12.04
CA PRO A 22 4.74 37.11 11.85
C PRO A 22 4.52 38.46 11.15
N TYR A 23 3.47 38.60 10.34
CA TYR A 23 3.18 39.81 9.56
C TYR A 23 2.26 40.80 10.27
N MET A 24 1.61 40.38 11.37
CA MET A 24 0.65 41.21 12.11
C MET A 24 1.29 42.07 13.21
N ILE A 25 2.59 41.93 13.45
CA ILE A 25 3.32 42.71 14.45
C ILE A 25 4.07 43.86 13.74
N ASP A 26 3.33 44.88 13.33
CA ASP A 26 3.92 46.18 12.96
C ASP A 26 4.22 46.93 14.26
N ILE A 27 5.48 46.87 14.72
CA ILE A 27 5.92 47.60 15.92
C ILE A 27 6.23 49.03 15.49
N LYS A 28 5.22 49.91 15.53
CA LYS A 28 5.47 51.35 15.64
C LYS A 28 5.80 51.68 17.08
N SER A 29 7.07 51.97 17.35
CA SER A 29 7.47 52.60 18.62
C SER A 29 7.08 54.08 18.55
N GLU A 30 6.17 54.52 19.42
CA GLU A 30 5.98 55.95 19.67
C GLU A 30 7.23 56.49 20.38
N THR A 31 7.96 57.34 19.67
CA THR A 31 9.16 58.02 20.15
C THR A 31 8.80 59.07 21.19
N THR A 32 9.09 58.80 22.47
CA THR A 32 9.47 59.86 23.39
C THR A 32 10.99 59.94 23.38
N SER A 33 11.53 60.95 22.69
CA SER A 33 12.97 61.24 22.42
C SER A 33 13.64 60.40 21.32
N ASN A 34 13.96 61.05 20.18
CA ASN A 34 14.96 60.80 19.12
C ASN A 34 15.49 59.37 18.77
N HIS A 35 14.84 58.29 19.18
CA HIS A 35 15.30 56.93 18.90
C HIS A 35 14.19 56.13 18.22
N ILE A 36 14.53 55.53 17.07
CA ILE A 36 13.65 54.58 16.37
C ILE A 36 14.30 53.22 16.48
N ASP A 37 13.62 52.32 17.19
CA ASP A 37 14.03 50.93 17.33
C ASP A 37 13.22 50.07 16.37
N ILE A 38 13.91 49.36 15.49
CA ILE A 38 13.28 48.41 14.56
C ILE A 38 13.78 47.02 14.90
N ILE A 39 12.88 46.17 15.41
CA ILE A 39 13.15 44.77 15.73
C ILE A 39 12.65 43.90 14.58
N PHE A 40 13.54 43.13 13.95
CA PHE A 40 13.19 42.14 12.93
C PHE A 40 13.07 40.74 13.53
N PHE A 41 12.16 39.93 12.98
CA PHE A 41 11.84 38.58 13.48
C PHE A 41 13.01 37.58 13.39
N ASN A 42 14.02 37.83 12.55
CA ASN A 42 15.26 37.03 12.51
C ASN A 42 16.19 37.31 13.70
N GLY A 43 15.70 38.01 14.73
CA GLY A 43 16.46 38.43 15.88
C GLY A 43 17.41 39.58 15.58
N ARG A 44 17.35 40.24 14.42
CA ARG A 44 18.20 41.41 14.18
C ARG A 44 17.52 42.64 14.76
N TYR A 45 18.23 43.29 15.67
CA TYR A 45 17.85 44.57 16.24
C TYR A 45 18.61 45.68 15.51
N TYR A 46 17.90 46.70 15.04
CA TYR A 46 18.51 47.93 14.56
C TYR A 46 18.15 49.05 15.52
N HIS A 47 19.19 49.56 16.19
CA HIS A 47 19.10 50.76 17.00
C HIS A 47 19.57 51.95 16.15
N ASN A 48 18.65 52.84 15.79
CA ASN A 48 19.02 54.09 15.13
C ASN A 48 19.07 55.20 16.18
N VAL A 49 20.28 55.66 16.47
CA VAL A 49 20.53 56.86 17.29
C VAL A 49 20.59 58.05 16.34
N TRP A 50 19.64 58.99 16.45
CA TRP A 50 19.78 60.28 15.79
C TRP A 50 20.85 61.10 16.51
N GLY A 51 22.10 60.99 16.03
CA GLY A 51 23.14 61.96 16.37
C GLY A 51 22.78 63.27 15.69
N GLY A 52 22.73 64.39 16.42
CA GLY A 52 22.29 65.72 15.94
C GLY A 52 23.15 66.36 14.84
N THR A 53 23.88 65.57 14.06
CA THR A 53 24.70 65.98 12.92
C THR A 53 24.62 64.90 11.83
N ASP A 54 23.59 64.95 10.98
CA ASP A 54 23.38 64.35 9.62
C ASP A 54 24.09 63.03 9.21
N SER A 55 24.60 62.23 10.13
CA SER A 55 25.36 61.02 9.87
C SER A 55 24.74 59.85 10.62
N PHE A 56 24.17 58.92 9.84
CA PHE A 56 23.64 57.66 10.35
C PHE A 56 24.80 56.76 10.78
N VAL A 57 24.96 56.54 12.08
CA VAL A 57 25.83 55.47 12.59
C VAL A 57 25.03 54.17 12.59
N GLN A 58 25.23 53.37 11.56
CA GLN A 58 24.59 52.06 11.43
C GLN A 58 25.37 51.03 12.27
N ASN A 59 24.89 50.72 13.48
CA ASN A 59 25.47 49.63 14.28
C ASN A 59 24.94 48.29 13.76
N TYR A 60 25.82 47.51 13.13
CA TYR A 60 25.48 46.19 12.64
C TYR A 60 25.63 45.13 13.73
N GLY A 61 24.51 44.48 14.06
CA GLY A 61 24.50 43.02 14.26
C GLY A 61 24.81 42.53 15.67
N ALA A 62 24.04 42.95 16.68
CA ALA A 62 23.76 42.05 17.78
C ALA A 62 22.43 41.36 17.49
N TYR A 63 22.42 40.02 17.52
CA TYR A 63 21.15 39.30 17.59
C TYR A 63 20.47 39.73 18.91
N TYR A 64 19.26 40.27 18.85
CA TYR A 64 18.41 40.65 19.99
C TYR A 64 18.42 39.60 21.13
N TRP A 65 18.62 38.33 20.77
CA TRP A 65 18.80 37.20 21.69
C TRP A 65 20.02 37.32 22.63
N SER A 66 21.15 37.83 22.13
CA SER A 66 22.35 38.03 22.98
C SER A 66 22.15 39.16 23.99
N TYR A 67 21.29 40.14 23.69
CA TYR A 67 20.97 41.24 24.60
C TYR A 67 20.11 40.79 25.78
N LEU A 68 19.23 39.79 25.59
CA LEU A 68 18.41 39.23 26.67
C LEU A 68 19.16 38.18 27.52
N GLY A 69 20.38 37.78 27.13
CA GLY A 69 21.12 36.71 27.81
C GLY A 69 20.49 35.32 27.67
N ILE A 70 19.57 35.15 26.72
CA ILE A 70 18.85 33.90 26.52
C ILE A 70 19.41 33.21 25.27
N ASN A 71 20.29 32.22 25.48
CA ASN A 71 20.76 31.33 24.43
C ASN A 71 19.66 30.33 24.09
N PHE A 72 18.69 30.74 23.27
CA PHE A 72 17.80 29.77 22.65
C PHE A 72 18.47 29.19 21.42
N ASP A 73 18.63 27.87 21.46
CA ASP A 73 19.05 27.08 20.33
C ASP A 73 17.91 27.10 19.29
N GLU A 74 18.23 27.23 18.00
CA GLU A 74 17.26 27.40 16.89
C GLU A 74 16.16 26.33 16.85
N SER A 75 16.41 25.21 17.55
CA SER A 75 15.54 24.07 17.78
C SER A 75 14.20 24.38 18.47
N LEU A 76 14.02 25.51 19.18
CA LEU A 76 12.74 25.81 19.84
C LEU A 76 11.61 26.17 18.86
N VAL A 77 11.94 26.82 17.73
CA VAL A 77 10.98 27.16 16.65
C VAL A 77 10.67 25.94 15.79
N ILE A 78 11.57 24.96 15.74
CA ILE A 78 11.44 23.74 14.95
C ILE A 78 10.30 22.86 15.49
N VAL A 79 10.11 22.78 16.81
CA VAL A 79 9.09 21.92 17.44
C VAL A 79 7.65 22.21 16.96
N PRO A 80 7.13 23.46 17.01
CA PRO A 80 5.79 23.76 16.51
C PRO A 80 5.68 23.60 14.98
N LEU A 81 6.72 23.94 14.21
CA LEU A 81 6.73 23.75 12.75
C LEU A 81 6.68 22.27 12.35
N VAL A 82 7.35 21.40 13.10
CA VAL A 82 7.28 19.95 12.94
C VAL A 82 5.86 19.45 13.27
N GLY A 83 5.25 19.94 14.35
CA GLY A 83 3.87 19.62 14.71
C GLY A 83 2.87 19.97 13.60
N ILE A 84 2.95 21.17 13.04
CA ILE A 84 2.11 21.63 11.92
C ILE A 84 2.31 20.75 10.68
N SER A 85 3.57 20.47 10.34
CA SER A 85 3.93 19.65 9.19
C SER A 85 3.38 18.23 9.30
N CYS A 86 3.44 17.62 10.48
CA CYS A 86 2.85 16.30 10.75
C CYS A 86 1.33 16.30 10.58
N VAL A 87 0.62 17.34 11.02
CA VAL A 87 -0.84 17.46 10.85
C VAL A 87 -1.22 17.59 9.37
N ILE A 88 -0.47 18.39 8.60
CA ILE A 88 -0.70 18.53 7.15
C ILE A 88 -0.46 17.21 6.42
N ILE A 89 0.64 16.52 6.75
CA ILE A 89 0.96 15.20 6.17
C ILE A 89 -0.13 14.17 6.53
N ALA A 90 -0.63 14.14 7.77
CA ALA A 90 -1.75 13.28 8.16
C ALA A 90 -3.00 13.56 7.32
N GLY A 91 -3.32 14.84 7.12
CA GLY A 91 -4.43 15.28 6.28
C GLY A 91 -4.27 14.85 4.83
N LEU A 92 -3.07 14.99 4.26
CA LEU A 92 -2.75 14.57 2.89
C LEU A 92 -2.80 13.05 2.72
N ILE A 93 -2.25 12.27 3.66
CA ILE A 93 -2.34 10.80 3.65
C ILE A 93 -3.81 10.35 3.67
N TYR A 94 -4.63 11.00 4.50
CA TYR A 94 -6.06 10.72 4.56
C TYR A 94 -6.81 11.05 3.25
N LEU A 95 -6.36 12.08 2.52
CA LEU A 95 -6.94 12.48 1.23
C LEU A 95 -6.50 11.58 0.07
N LEU A 96 -5.22 11.23 0.00
CA LEU A 96 -4.62 10.47 -1.11
C LEU A 96 -4.99 8.99 -1.13
N LYS A 97 -5.75 8.53 -0.11
CA LYS A 97 -6.47 7.27 0.02
C LYS A 97 -6.35 6.32 -1.18
N ARG A 98 -5.22 5.61 -1.29
CA ARG A 98 -5.06 4.57 -2.31
C ARG A 98 -4.71 3.19 -1.79
N ASN A 99 -4.16 3.05 -0.57
CA ASN A 99 -4.01 1.73 0.09
C ASN A 99 -3.45 1.76 1.53
N LEU A 100 -3.15 2.93 2.11
CA LEU A 100 -2.65 2.96 3.48
C LEU A 100 -3.76 2.63 4.48
N SER A 101 -3.44 1.76 5.45
CA SER A 101 -4.35 1.43 6.54
C SER A 101 -4.78 2.69 7.29
N ASP A 102 -6.09 2.84 7.56
CA ASP A 102 -6.66 3.98 8.29
C ASP A 102 -5.94 4.21 9.66
N VAL A 103 -5.31 3.15 10.20
CA VAL A 103 -4.49 3.17 11.42
C VAL A 103 -3.31 4.14 11.32
N ILE A 104 -2.59 4.18 10.19
CA ILE A 104 -1.43 5.07 10.04
C ILE A 104 -1.87 6.53 10.09
N ALA A 105 -2.98 6.87 9.43
CA ALA A 105 -3.51 8.23 9.47
C ALA A 105 -3.88 8.68 10.89
N TYR A 106 -4.43 7.78 11.72
CA TYR A 106 -4.75 8.09 13.11
C TYR A 106 -3.52 8.26 14.00
N ILE A 107 -2.48 7.43 13.80
CA ILE A 107 -1.21 7.57 14.51
C ILE A 107 -0.57 8.91 14.17
N VAL A 108 -0.46 9.26 12.89
CA VAL A 108 0.16 10.53 12.46
C VAL A 108 -0.63 11.73 12.97
N ALA A 109 -1.98 11.66 12.97
CA ALA A 109 -2.81 12.72 13.54
C ALA A 109 -2.62 12.87 15.06
N PHE A 110 -2.52 11.75 15.79
CA PHE A 110 -2.27 11.76 17.23
C PHE A 110 -0.89 12.35 17.56
N THR A 111 0.17 11.83 16.93
CA THR A 111 1.54 12.29 17.17
C THR A 111 1.73 13.74 16.74
N GLY A 112 1.19 14.14 15.57
CA GLY A 112 1.25 15.51 15.09
C GLY A 112 0.53 16.50 16.01
N GLY A 113 -0.68 16.14 16.46
CA GLY A 113 -1.42 16.94 17.44
C GLY A 113 -0.66 17.06 18.77
N LEU A 114 -0.07 15.97 19.27
CA LEU A 114 0.59 15.98 20.58
C LEU A 114 1.85 16.84 20.54
N THR A 115 2.67 16.68 19.49
CA THR A 115 3.88 17.50 19.28
C THR A 115 3.53 18.97 19.10
N GLY A 116 2.48 19.29 18.33
CA GLY A 116 2.01 20.68 18.16
C GLY A 116 1.53 21.31 19.46
N PHE A 117 0.80 20.55 20.29
CA PHE A 117 0.32 21.01 21.58
C PHE A 117 1.50 21.27 22.55
N VAL A 118 2.44 20.33 22.67
CA VAL A 118 3.63 20.49 23.51
C VAL A 118 4.47 21.68 23.05
N GLY A 119 4.67 21.83 21.73
CA GLY A 119 5.36 23.00 21.17
C GLY A 119 4.68 24.32 21.54
N THR A 120 3.34 24.35 21.49
CA THR A 120 2.55 25.52 21.91
C THR A 120 2.74 25.84 23.40
N LEU A 121 2.76 24.82 24.27
CA LEU A 121 2.98 25.02 25.70
C LEU A 121 4.38 25.54 26.02
N ILE A 122 5.40 25.08 25.29
CA ILE A 122 6.78 25.60 25.42
C ILE A 122 6.88 27.06 24.98
N PHE A 123 6.01 27.48 24.04
CA PHE A 123 5.95 28.86 23.56
C PHE A 123 5.30 29.85 24.54
N ILE A 124 4.51 29.37 25.51
CA ILE A 124 3.86 30.22 26.53
C ILE A 124 4.90 30.90 27.45
N PRO A 125 5.85 30.17 28.08
CA PRO A 125 6.94 30.78 28.85
C PRO A 125 7.74 31.79 28.03
N PHE A 126 7.97 31.52 26.74
CA PHE A 126 8.64 32.45 25.84
C PHE A 126 7.87 33.76 25.72
N GLY A 127 6.58 33.70 25.39
CA GLY A 127 5.73 34.89 25.34
C GLY A 127 5.69 35.65 26.67
N LEU A 128 5.65 34.93 27.81
CA LEU A 128 5.68 35.56 29.14
C LEU A 128 7.02 36.24 29.43
N SER A 129 8.14 35.64 29.02
CA SER A 129 9.48 36.23 29.16
C SER A 129 9.60 37.51 28.34
N VAL A 130 9.16 37.50 27.08
CA VAL A 130 9.21 38.70 26.23
C VAL A 130 8.26 39.78 26.78
N ARG A 131 7.08 39.41 27.29
CA ARG A 131 6.14 40.36 27.93
C ARG A 131 6.78 41.12 29.08
N ASN A 132 7.56 40.45 29.93
CA ASN A 132 8.21 41.10 31.07
C ASN A 132 9.25 42.15 30.65
N HIS A 133 9.73 42.11 29.40
CA HIS A 133 10.72 43.06 28.88
C HIS A 133 10.12 44.16 27.98
N THR A 134 8.86 44.06 27.59
CA THR A 134 8.21 45.03 26.68
C THR A 134 7.01 45.69 27.34
N SER A 135 6.96 47.02 27.40
CA SER A 135 5.84 47.79 27.98
C SER A 135 4.50 47.70 27.21
N TYR A 136 4.40 46.83 26.21
CA TYR A 136 3.20 46.67 25.38
C TYR A 136 2.15 45.79 26.06
N SER A 137 1.22 46.39 26.78
CA SER A 137 0.18 45.65 27.52
C SER A 137 -1.00 45.18 26.65
N THR A 138 -1.31 45.86 25.54
CA THR A 138 -2.56 45.64 24.77
C THR A 138 -2.46 44.56 23.69
N ASN A 139 -1.32 44.41 23.01
CA ASN A 139 -1.17 43.42 21.93
C ASN A 139 -0.90 41.99 22.44
N TYR A 140 -0.47 41.83 23.69
CA TYR A 140 -0.13 40.53 24.26
C TYR A 140 -1.33 39.63 24.53
N ASN A 141 -2.49 40.20 24.85
CA ASN A 141 -3.70 39.41 25.08
C ASN A 141 -4.14 38.68 23.81
N TRP A 142 -3.98 39.30 22.64
CA TRP A 142 -4.25 38.67 21.35
C TRP A 142 -3.26 37.56 21.03
N PHE A 143 -1.99 37.77 21.34
CA PHE A 143 -0.97 36.73 21.18
C PHE A 143 -1.26 35.51 22.04
N PHE A 144 -1.50 35.69 23.36
CA PHE A 144 -1.87 34.57 24.23
C PHE A 144 -3.18 33.92 23.80
N GLY A 145 -4.18 34.71 23.42
CA GLY A 145 -5.43 34.20 22.85
C GLY A 145 -5.18 33.31 21.62
N GLY A 146 -4.33 33.75 20.70
CA GLY A 146 -3.92 32.97 19.52
C GLY A 146 -3.21 31.67 19.90
N VAL A 147 -2.26 31.72 20.83
CA VAL A 147 -1.52 30.55 21.34
C VAL A 147 -2.48 29.53 21.97
N PHE A 148 -3.42 29.97 22.81
CA PHE A 148 -4.41 29.07 23.42
C PHE A 148 -5.38 28.47 22.38
N VAL A 149 -5.80 29.24 21.37
CA VAL A 149 -6.66 28.73 20.28
C VAL A 149 -5.91 27.67 19.47
N VAL A 150 -4.68 27.94 19.07
CA VAL A 150 -3.83 27.01 18.30
C VAL A 150 -3.54 25.75 19.13
N GLY A 151 -3.18 25.90 20.40
CA GLY A 151 -2.98 24.78 21.33
C GLY A 151 -4.25 23.93 21.49
N GLY A 152 -5.41 24.58 21.62
CA GLY A 152 -6.71 23.90 21.69
C GLY A 152 -7.03 23.08 20.43
N ILE A 153 -6.71 23.59 19.25
CA ILE A 153 -6.86 22.85 17.98
C ILE A 153 -5.97 21.62 17.98
N PHE A 154 -4.69 21.73 18.33
CA PHE A 154 -3.78 20.60 18.39
C PHE A 154 -4.24 19.52 19.38
N LEU A 155 -4.69 19.93 20.57
CA LEU A 155 -5.24 19.03 21.57
C LEU A 155 -6.48 18.29 21.06
N ALA A 156 -7.39 18.99 20.38
CA ALA A 156 -8.57 18.39 19.77
C ALA A 156 -8.20 17.34 18.70
N TYR A 157 -7.16 17.60 17.89
CA TYR A 157 -6.63 16.63 16.91
C TYR A 157 -6.02 15.40 17.59
N SER A 158 -5.26 15.58 18.68
CA SER A 158 -4.74 14.45 19.47
C SER A 158 -5.85 13.59 20.03
N ILE A 159 -6.85 14.20 20.68
CA ILE A 159 -7.98 13.47 21.26
C ILE A 159 -8.76 12.73 20.17
N TRP A 160 -8.98 13.36 19.01
CA TRP A 160 -9.67 12.74 17.88
C TRP A 160 -8.91 11.55 17.31
N GLY A 161 -7.60 11.68 17.09
CA GLY A 161 -6.73 10.60 16.62
C GLY A 161 -6.73 9.42 17.60
N LEU A 162 -6.59 9.70 18.90
CA LEU A 162 -6.61 8.70 19.97
C LEU A 162 -7.97 7.99 20.06
N ALA A 163 -9.08 8.71 20.04
CA ALA A 163 -10.42 8.13 20.10
C ALA A 163 -10.72 7.22 18.90
N ARG A 164 -10.15 7.52 17.73
CA ARG A 164 -10.26 6.69 16.53
C ARG A 164 -9.32 5.49 16.52
N PHE A 165 -8.17 5.61 17.17
CA PHE A 165 -7.27 4.48 17.38
C PHE A 165 -7.85 3.48 18.39
N ILE A 166 -8.44 3.96 19.49
CA ILE A 166 -9.02 3.12 20.56
C ILE A 166 -10.31 2.45 20.10
N LYS A 167 -11.17 3.13 19.33
CA LYS A 167 -12.29 2.44 18.70
C LYS A 167 -11.70 1.53 17.64
N PRO A 168 -11.67 0.20 17.83
CA PRO A 168 -11.26 -0.68 16.75
C PRO A 168 -12.10 -0.27 15.54
N PRO A 169 -11.52 -0.20 14.33
CA PRO A 169 -12.36 -0.04 13.15
C PRO A 169 -13.45 -1.07 13.36
N LYS A 170 -14.73 -0.62 13.43
CA LYS A 170 -15.86 -1.54 13.47
C LYS A 170 -15.45 -2.52 12.40
N LYS A 171 -15.11 -3.77 12.77
CA LYS A 171 -14.89 -4.82 11.78
C LYS A 171 -16.09 -4.59 10.91
N LEU A 172 -15.86 -4.12 9.69
CA LEU A 172 -16.92 -4.13 8.73
C LEU A 172 -17.25 -5.62 8.84
N SER A 173 -18.39 -5.94 9.43
CA SER A 173 -19.08 -7.11 9.00
C SER A 173 -19.31 -6.78 7.54
N THR A 174 -18.29 -7.00 6.70
CA THR A 174 -18.35 -8.00 5.66
C THR A 174 -19.05 -9.17 6.35
N THR A 175 -20.36 -9.00 6.38
CA THR A 175 -21.37 -9.97 6.66
C THR A 175 -20.90 -11.23 5.97
N ASP A 176 -21.24 -12.39 6.53
CA ASP A 176 -21.09 -13.64 5.79
C ASP A 176 -21.56 -13.48 4.33
N GLU A 177 -22.50 -12.59 4.06
CA GLU A 177 -22.92 -12.13 2.74
C GLU A 177 -21.83 -11.51 1.84
N SER A 178 -20.96 -10.61 2.32
CA SER A 178 -19.87 -10.06 1.48
C SER A 178 -18.78 -11.11 1.21
N ARG A 179 -18.51 -11.97 2.20
CA ARG A 179 -17.56 -13.09 2.05
C ARG A 179 -18.12 -14.17 1.11
N LYS A 180 -19.41 -14.47 1.24
CA LYS A 180 -20.17 -15.35 0.36
C LYS A 180 -20.21 -14.79 -1.06
N ARG A 181 -20.51 -13.50 -1.25
CA ARG A 181 -20.42 -12.83 -2.55
C ARG A 181 -19.01 -12.90 -3.17
N LEU A 182 -17.93 -12.82 -2.38
CA LEU A 182 -16.56 -12.97 -2.90
C LEU A 182 -16.22 -14.42 -3.30
N ILE A 183 -16.70 -15.40 -2.53
CA ILE A 183 -16.54 -16.83 -2.86
C ILE A 183 -17.35 -17.17 -4.11
N ASP A 184 -18.61 -16.73 -4.16
CA ASP A 184 -19.51 -16.90 -5.30
C ASP A 184 -18.93 -16.20 -6.54
N LEU A 185 -18.30 -15.03 -6.40
CA LEU A 185 -17.63 -14.33 -7.51
C LEU A 185 -16.37 -15.08 -7.98
N ALA A 186 -15.61 -15.68 -7.07
CA ALA A 186 -14.42 -16.47 -7.43
C ALA A 186 -14.80 -17.76 -8.17
N GLU A 187 -15.89 -18.42 -7.74
CA GLU A 187 -16.46 -19.58 -8.42
C GLU A 187 -17.03 -19.19 -9.78
N ALA A 188 -17.80 -18.10 -9.86
CA ALA A 188 -18.33 -17.57 -11.12
C ALA A 188 -17.21 -17.22 -12.11
N ARG A 189 -16.09 -16.64 -11.65
CA ARG A 189 -14.90 -16.37 -12.48
C ARG A 189 -14.27 -17.65 -13.04
N ARG A 190 -14.15 -18.71 -12.23
CA ARG A 190 -13.63 -20.00 -12.71
C ARG A 190 -14.54 -20.61 -13.75
N SER A 191 -15.85 -20.59 -13.51
CA SER A 191 -16.85 -21.10 -14.47
C SER A 191 -16.81 -20.29 -15.78
N LEU A 192 -16.74 -18.97 -15.70
CA LEU A 192 -16.61 -18.10 -16.88
C LEU A 192 -15.34 -18.36 -17.69
N ALA A 193 -14.20 -18.62 -17.04
CA ALA A 193 -12.97 -18.96 -17.74
C ALA A 193 -13.08 -20.28 -18.52
N LEU A 194 -13.72 -21.29 -17.93
CA LEU A 194 -13.96 -22.59 -18.60
C LEU A 194 -14.94 -22.45 -19.78
N ILE A 195 -15.98 -21.61 -19.62
CA ILE A 195 -16.95 -21.32 -20.69
C ILE A 195 -16.28 -20.55 -21.83
N HIS A 196 -15.47 -19.53 -21.52
CA HIS A 196 -14.75 -18.74 -22.51
C HIS A 196 -13.80 -19.60 -23.37
N GLU A 197 -13.15 -20.59 -22.76
CA GLU A 197 -12.29 -21.53 -23.48
C GLU A 197 -13.09 -22.46 -24.42
N SER A 198 -14.32 -22.82 -24.03
CA SER A 198 -15.13 -23.83 -24.72
C SER A 198 -16.09 -23.26 -25.77
N TYR A 199 -16.48 -21.98 -25.67
CA TYR A 199 -17.53 -21.38 -26.47
C TYR A 199 -17.14 -19.97 -26.96
N ASP A 200 -17.28 -19.72 -28.27
CA ASP A 200 -17.16 -18.36 -28.82
C ASP A 200 -18.39 -17.51 -28.50
N THR A 201 -19.56 -18.16 -28.52
CA THR A 201 -20.86 -17.55 -28.27
C THR A 201 -21.67 -18.45 -27.35
N ILE A 202 -22.42 -17.85 -26.41
CA ILE A 202 -23.34 -18.60 -25.55
C ILE A 202 -24.66 -17.82 -25.38
N PRO A 203 -25.83 -18.46 -25.51
CA PRO A 203 -27.10 -17.79 -25.21
C PRO A 203 -27.15 -17.28 -23.77
N ILE A 204 -27.70 -16.08 -23.55
CA ILE A 204 -27.75 -15.42 -22.23
C ILE A 204 -28.40 -16.32 -21.17
N HIS A 205 -29.51 -16.98 -21.51
CA HIS A 205 -30.24 -17.86 -20.58
C HIS A 205 -29.38 -19.05 -20.12
N MET A 206 -28.54 -19.58 -21.00
CA MET A 206 -27.63 -20.68 -20.69
C MET A 206 -26.49 -20.21 -19.79
N LEU A 207 -25.94 -19.02 -20.05
CA LEU A 207 -24.94 -18.41 -19.18
C LEU A 207 -25.49 -18.11 -17.78
N GLN A 208 -26.71 -17.58 -17.70
CA GLN A 208 -27.41 -17.35 -16.43
C GLN A 208 -27.59 -18.66 -15.65
N GLN A 209 -27.99 -19.74 -16.33
CA GLN A 209 -28.16 -21.05 -15.70
C GLN A 209 -26.82 -21.62 -15.19
N LEU A 210 -25.74 -21.51 -15.97
CA LEU A 210 -24.40 -21.99 -15.59
C LEU A 210 -23.82 -21.22 -14.40
N LEU A 211 -24.09 -19.91 -14.33
CA LEU A 211 -23.59 -19.04 -13.26
C LEU A 211 -24.59 -18.88 -12.10
N LYS A 212 -25.75 -19.53 -12.16
CA LYS A 212 -26.85 -19.41 -11.19
C LYS A 212 -27.28 -17.94 -10.96
N LEU A 213 -27.31 -17.15 -12.02
CA LEU A 213 -27.76 -15.75 -12.00
C LEU A 213 -29.27 -15.72 -12.22
N ASN A 214 -30.00 -15.01 -11.36
CA ASN A 214 -31.46 -15.00 -11.39
C ASN A 214 -32.02 -13.82 -12.18
N THR A 215 -31.25 -12.74 -12.34
CA THR A 215 -31.70 -11.49 -12.98
C THR A 215 -30.67 -10.97 -13.99
N GLU A 216 -31.13 -10.13 -14.93
CA GLU A 216 -30.22 -9.39 -15.83
C GLU A 216 -29.34 -8.39 -15.07
N GLU A 217 -29.82 -7.86 -13.93
CA GLU A 217 -29.04 -6.96 -13.07
C GLU A 217 -27.83 -7.67 -12.45
N ASP A 218 -27.95 -8.96 -12.12
CA ASP A 218 -26.83 -9.78 -11.66
C ASP A 218 -25.76 -9.93 -12.74
N LEU A 219 -26.18 -10.08 -14.00
CA LEU A 219 -25.28 -10.19 -15.15
C LEU A 219 -24.51 -8.88 -15.38
N GLU A 220 -25.18 -7.74 -15.30
CA GLU A 220 -24.54 -6.43 -15.45
C GLU A 220 -23.62 -6.10 -14.27
N THR A 221 -23.99 -6.53 -13.06
CA THR A 221 -23.12 -6.43 -11.89
C THR A 221 -21.87 -7.29 -12.05
N LEU A 222 -22.04 -8.52 -12.54
CA LEU A 222 -20.92 -9.41 -12.85
C LEU A 222 -20.01 -8.79 -13.90
N ARG A 223 -20.57 -8.23 -14.98
CA ARG A 223 -19.83 -7.52 -16.03
C ARG A 223 -18.97 -6.39 -15.47
N LYS A 224 -19.49 -5.58 -14.53
CA LYS A 224 -18.74 -4.50 -13.88
C LYS A 224 -17.64 -4.98 -12.94
N LEU A 225 -17.80 -6.17 -12.36
CA LEU A 225 -16.84 -6.76 -11.41
C LEU A 225 -15.80 -7.66 -12.09
N LEU A 226 -16.02 -8.02 -13.36
CA LEU A 226 -15.08 -8.81 -14.13
C LEU A 226 -13.87 -7.96 -14.52
N PRO A 227 -12.67 -8.55 -14.46
CA PRO A 227 -11.47 -7.88 -14.93
C PRO A 227 -11.55 -7.75 -16.46
N ALA A 228 -10.79 -6.80 -17.03
CA ALA A 228 -10.93 -6.39 -18.44
C ALA A 228 -10.80 -7.55 -19.44
N GLU A 229 -10.08 -8.60 -19.04
CA GLU A 229 -9.74 -9.78 -19.83
C GLU A 229 -10.89 -10.79 -19.94
N LEU A 230 -11.85 -10.76 -19.01
CA LEU A 230 -13.05 -11.62 -19.02
C LEU A 230 -14.29 -10.85 -19.45
N GLN A 231 -14.12 -9.66 -20.04
CA GLN A 231 -15.25 -8.91 -20.55
C GLN A 231 -15.88 -9.62 -21.74
N PHE A 232 -17.20 -9.72 -21.70
CA PHE A 232 -18.03 -10.21 -22.77
C PHE A 232 -18.97 -9.10 -23.24
N THR A 233 -19.41 -9.18 -24.48
CA THR A 233 -20.43 -8.29 -25.04
C THR A 233 -21.72 -9.04 -25.25
N VAL A 234 -22.84 -8.41 -24.90
CA VAL A 234 -24.17 -8.97 -25.15
C VAL A 234 -24.65 -8.44 -26.49
N VAL A 235 -24.97 -9.34 -27.43
CA VAL A 235 -25.47 -9.02 -28.76
C VAL A 235 -26.78 -9.80 -28.99
N GLY A 236 -27.91 -9.10 -28.87
CA GLY A 236 -29.22 -9.73 -28.93
C GLY A 236 -29.43 -10.70 -27.75
N SER A 237 -29.72 -11.96 -28.04
CA SER A 237 -29.89 -13.04 -27.05
C SER A 237 -28.61 -13.78 -26.68
N ASP A 238 -27.48 -13.40 -27.27
CA ASP A 238 -26.21 -14.11 -27.17
C ASP A 238 -25.14 -13.27 -26.48
N VAL A 239 -24.23 -13.96 -25.81
CA VAL A 239 -23.04 -13.41 -25.17
C VAL A 239 -21.82 -13.81 -25.99
N LEU A 240 -21.10 -12.81 -26.50
CA LEU A 240 -19.88 -12.95 -27.27
C LEU A 240 -18.67 -12.76 -26.36
N PHE A 241 -17.77 -13.73 -26.38
CA PHE A 241 -16.51 -13.65 -25.66
C PHE A 241 -15.40 -13.11 -26.59
N LEU A 242 -14.78 -11.99 -26.21
CA LEU A 242 -13.65 -11.42 -26.94
C LEU A 242 -12.41 -12.30 -26.70
N LYS A 243 -12.10 -13.20 -27.65
CA LYS A 243 -10.94 -14.11 -27.56
C LYS A 243 -9.58 -13.44 -27.72
N GLU A 244 -9.51 -12.23 -28.27
CA GLU A 244 -8.25 -11.59 -28.65
C GLU A 244 -7.32 -11.25 -27.47
N THR A 245 -7.82 -11.20 -26.23
CA THR A 245 -7.04 -10.68 -25.08
C THR A 245 -6.41 -11.78 -24.20
N ILE A 246 -6.94 -13.01 -24.18
CA ILE A 246 -6.54 -14.03 -23.18
C ILE A 246 -5.26 -14.79 -23.57
N SER A 247 -4.88 -14.79 -24.85
CA SER A 247 -3.72 -15.55 -25.35
C SER A 247 -2.35 -15.10 -24.77
N ARG A 248 -2.29 -14.07 -23.92
CA ARG A 248 -1.03 -13.46 -23.45
C ARG A 248 -0.70 -13.58 -21.97
N MET A 249 -1.60 -13.99 -21.07
CA MET A 249 -1.32 -13.83 -19.61
C MET A 249 -1.70 -14.96 -18.66
N VAL A 250 -2.37 -16.01 -19.11
CA VAL A 250 -2.45 -17.26 -18.34
C VAL A 250 -1.80 -18.32 -19.19
N ASP A 251 -0.64 -18.83 -18.77
CA ASP A 251 -0.01 -19.95 -19.46
C ASP A 251 -1.04 -21.10 -19.43
N PRO A 252 -1.65 -21.48 -20.57
CA PRO A 252 -2.71 -22.49 -20.62
C PRO A 252 -2.25 -23.81 -20.00
N VAL A 253 -0.94 -24.02 -19.94
CA VAL A 253 -0.29 -25.13 -19.22
C VAL A 253 -0.69 -25.19 -17.75
N THR A 254 -0.91 -24.07 -17.08
CA THR A 254 -1.19 -24.03 -15.62
C THR A 254 -2.63 -24.41 -15.28
N LEU A 255 -3.61 -23.99 -16.09
CA LEU A 255 -5.02 -24.32 -15.85
C LEU A 255 -5.33 -25.77 -16.23
N ILE A 256 -4.73 -26.23 -17.34
CA ILE A 256 -4.85 -27.61 -17.81
C ILE A 256 -4.21 -28.61 -16.82
N LYS A 257 -3.15 -28.22 -16.11
CA LYS A 257 -2.48 -29.07 -15.10
C LYS A 257 -3.38 -29.43 -13.91
N ALA A 258 -4.36 -28.59 -13.56
CA ALA A 258 -5.18 -28.79 -12.37
C ALA A 258 -6.34 -29.79 -12.56
N THR A 259 -6.77 -30.04 -13.81
CA THR A 259 -7.96 -30.87 -14.09
C THR A 259 -7.65 -32.20 -14.76
N ARG A 260 -6.46 -32.35 -15.36
CA ARG A 260 -6.08 -33.61 -16.02
C ARG A 260 -5.75 -34.69 -14.99
N LYS A 261 -6.44 -35.82 -15.10
CA LYS A 261 -6.12 -37.05 -14.39
C LYS A 261 -5.21 -37.93 -15.26
N PHE A 262 -4.25 -38.61 -14.65
CA PHE A 262 -3.30 -39.49 -15.32
C PHE A 262 -3.51 -40.94 -14.84
N PRO A 263 -3.35 -41.96 -15.68
CA PRO A 263 -3.40 -43.35 -15.21
C PRO A 263 -2.15 -43.69 -14.40
N CYS A 264 -2.34 -44.39 -13.28
CA CYS A 264 -1.25 -44.84 -12.42
C CYS A 264 -0.36 -45.86 -13.14
N PHE A 265 0.96 -45.69 -13.03
CA PHE A 265 1.97 -46.62 -13.57
C PHE A 265 1.75 -48.10 -13.19
N HIS A 266 1.24 -48.37 -11.98
CA HIS A 266 1.15 -49.73 -11.44
C HIS A 266 -0.23 -50.39 -11.57
N CYS A 267 -1.31 -49.60 -11.69
CA CYS A 267 -2.68 -50.14 -11.61
C CYS A 267 -3.71 -49.39 -12.48
N ASP A 268 -3.25 -48.48 -13.35
CA ASP A 268 -4.06 -47.66 -14.27
C ASP A 268 -5.15 -46.77 -13.64
N PHE A 269 -5.23 -46.71 -12.31
CA PHE A 269 -6.17 -45.84 -11.60
C PHE A 269 -5.86 -44.36 -11.87
N LEU A 270 -6.89 -43.55 -12.07
CA LEU A 270 -6.76 -42.13 -12.38
C LEU A 270 -6.31 -41.31 -11.16
N ILE A 271 -5.06 -40.85 -11.19
CA ILE A 271 -4.41 -40.03 -10.17
C ILE A 271 -4.33 -38.56 -10.58
N SER A 272 -4.21 -37.67 -9.61
CA SER A 272 -3.94 -36.25 -9.88
C SER A 272 -2.44 -36.01 -10.15
N LEU A 273 -2.10 -34.86 -10.75
CA LEU A 273 -0.73 -34.51 -11.12
C LEU A 273 0.22 -34.45 -9.91
N ASP A 274 -0.29 -34.06 -8.74
CA ASP A 274 0.52 -33.85 -7.52
C ASP A 274 0.59 -35.10 -6.63
N GLU A 275 -0.06 -36.20 -7.04
CA GLU A 275 -0.22 -37.41 -6.24
C GLU A 275 1.05 -38.28 -6.31
N LYS A 276 1.85 -38.27 -5.24
CA LYS A 276 3.10 -39.06 -5.16
C LYS A 276 2.88 -40.55 -4.89
N ILE A 277 1.73 -40.91 -4.32
CA ILE A 277 1.38 -42.29 -3.93
C ILE A 277 -0.02 -42.54 -4.44
N CYS A 278 -0.20 -43.59 -5.25
CA CYS A 278 -1.50 -43.90 -5.82
C CYS A 278 -2.52 -44.25 -4.72
N SER A 279 -3.64 -43.53 -4.70
CA SER A 279 -4.77 -43.76 -3.80
C SER A 279 -5.35 -45.17 -3.88
N SER A 280 -5.27 -45.84 -5.04
CA SER A 280 -5.77 -47.21 -5.24
C SER A 280 -4.75 -48.27 -4.80
N CYS A 281 -3.61 -48.40 -5.48
CA CYS A 281 -2.65 -49.49 -5.22
C CYS A 281 -1.63 -49.20 -4.10
N LYS A 282 -1.62 -47.99 -3.54
CA LYS A 282 -0.69 -47.54 -2.48
C LYS A 282 0.81 -47.59 -2.84
N LYS A 283 1.15 -47.80 -4.11
CA LYS A 283 2.54 -47.74 -4.61
C LYS A 283 2.92 -46.31 -4.99
N ALA A 284 4.22 -46.01 -4.91
CA ALA A 284 4.77 -44.73 -5.34
C ALA A 284 4.63 -44.55 -6.85
N VAL A 285 4.19 -43.36 -7.27
CA VAL A 285 4.01 -43.01 -8.69
C VAL A 285 5.31 -42.39 -9.21
N PRO A 286 5.98 -43.02 -10.19
CA PRO A 286 7.18 -42.44 -10.77
C PRO A 286 6.83 -41.16 -11.54
N HIS A 287 7.54 -40.07 -11.24
CA HIS A 287 7.42 -38.79 -11.94
C HIS A 287 8.69 -38.53 -12.72
N CYS A 288 8.55 -38.05 -13.95
CA CYS A 288 9.71 -37.70 -14.76
C CYS A 288 10.41 -36.46 -14.18
N SER A 289 11.71 -36.56 -13.89
CA SER A 289 12.44 -35.44 -13.30
C SER A 289 12.61 -34.24 -14.23
N ILE A 290 12.39 -34.41 -15.55
CA ILE A 290 12.50 -33.37 -16.57
C ILE A 290 11.15 -32.67 -16.78
N CYS A 291 10.11 -33.37 -17.24
CA CYS A 291 8.82 -32.75 -17.54
C CYS A 291 7.89 -32.60 -16.33
N LYS A 292 8.24 -33.20 -15.18
CA LYS A 292 7.47 -33.21 -13.92
C LYS A 292 6.11 -33.89 -14.00
N LEU A 293 5.79 -34.57 -15.09
CA LEU A 293 4.55 -35.34 -15.23
C LEU A 293 4.73 -36.79 -14.71
N PRO A 294 3.66 -37.42 -14.19
CA PRO A 294 3.62 -38.86 -13.91
C PRO A 294 3.94 -39.67 -15.17
N ILE A 295 4.74 -40.73 -15.02
CA ILE A 295 5.03 -41.70 -16.09
C ILE A 295 3.90 -42.73 -16.12
N LYS A 296 3.27 -42.94 -17.29
CA LYS A 296 2.11 -43.86 -17.40
C LYS A 296 2.54 -45.31 -17.58
N ASN A 297 1.61 -46.21 -17.29
CA ASN A 297 1.75 -47.61 -17.67
C ASN A 297 1.92 -47.71 -19.21
N LYS A 298 2.84 -48.54 -19.68
CA LYS A 298 3.25 -48.70 -21.10
C LYS A 298 4.08 -47.56 -21.70
N GLU A 299 4.39 -46.51 -20.97
CA GLU A 299 5.39 -45.53 -21.42
C GLU A 299 6.79 -46.02 -21.05
N ASP A 300 7.76 -45.83 -21.95
CA ASP A 300 9.14 -46.21 -21.71
C ASP A 300 9.77 -45.36 -20.61
N MET A 301 10.25 -46.02 -19.56
CA MET A 301 10.91 -45.37 -18.44
C MET A 301 12.43 -45.55 -18.53
N GLY A 302 13.15 -44.44 -18.49
CA GLY A 302 14.60 -44.41 -18.35
C GLY A 302 15.00 -44.13 -16.90
N GLN A 303 16.04 -44.80 -16.42
CA GLN A 303 16.62 -44.60 -15.10
C GLN A 303 18.10 -44.23 -15.19
N CYS A 304 18.52 -43.27 -14.36
CA CYS A 304 19.93 -42.97 -14.19
C CYS A 304 20.63 -44.07 -13.36
N PRO A 305 21.68 -44.73 -13.85
CA PRO A 305 22.39 -45.78 -13.11
C PRO A 305 23.14 -45.27 -11.86
N LYS A 306 23.32 -43.95 -11.72
CA LYS A 306 24.11 -43.34 -10.64
C LYS A 306 23.28 -42.86 -9.46
N CYS A 307 22.02 -42.46 -9.69
CA CYS A 307 21.15 -41.89 -8.66
C CYS A 307 19.71 -42.42 -8.74
N GLU A 308 19.47 -43.42 -9.58
CA GLU A 308 18.20 -44.16 -9.68
C GLU A 308 16.96 -43.29 -9.99
N THR A 309 17.17 -42.06 -10.46
CA THR A 309 16.07 -41.15 -10.78
C THR A 309 15.39 -41.56 -12.08
N HIS A 310 14.06 -41.57 -12.06
CA HIS A 310 13.18 -41.97 -13.15
C HIS A 310 12.81 -40.79 -14.05
N CYS A 311 12.78 -41.04 -15.35
CA CYS A 311 12.37 -40.12 -16.40
C CYS A 311 11.61 -40.87 -17.49
N HIS A 312 10.78 -40.16 -18.26
CA HIS A 312 10.40 -40.64 -19.60
C HIS A 312 11.69 -40.88 -20.41
N LEU A 313 11.81 -42.05 -21.04
CA LEU A 313 13.03 -42.46 -21.75
C LEU A 313 13.42 -41.44 -22.82
N GLU A 314 12.45 -40.94 -23.59
CA GLU A 314 12.66 -39.93 -24.62
C GLU A 314 13.25 -38.63 -24.04
N HIS A 315 12.60 -38.07 -23.01
CA HIS A 315 13.10 -36.86 -22.34
C HIS A 315 14.51 -37.03 -21.79
N LEU A 316 14.82 -38.19 -21.20
CA LEU A 316 16.15 -38.47 -20.65
C LEU A 316 17.22 -38.58 -21.75
N LYS A 317 16.92 -39.25 -22.86
CA LYS A 317 17.82 -39.37 -24.03
C LYS A 317 18.14 -37.99 -24.60
N THR A 318 17.12 -37.20 -24.95
CA THR A 318 17.31 -35.86 -25.51
C THR A 318 18.09 -34.95 -24.55
N TRP A 319 17.81 -35.04 -23.24
CA TRP A 319 18.57 -34.28 -22.24
C TRP A 319 20.05 -34.67 -22.20
N ILE A 320 20.34 -35.96 -22.24
CA ILE A 320 21.71 -36.47 -22.19
C ILE A 320 22.47 -36.15 -23.49
N GLU A 321 21.84 -36.25 -24.65
CA GLU A 321 22.44 -35.86 -25.94
C GLU A 321 22.90 -34.40 -25.93
N ILE A 322 22.14 -33.51 -25.30
CA ILE A 322 22.43 -32.08 -25.23
C ILE A 322 23.41 -31.74 -24.10
N ARG A 323 23.25 -32.35 -22.92
CA ARG A 323 23.94 -31.91 -21.68
C ARG A 323 25.00 -32.88 -21.18
N MET A 324 25.02 -34.12 -21.64
CA MET A 324 25.92 -35.21 -21.23
C MET A 324 25.98 -35.44 -19.71
N LYS A 325 24.93 -35.05 -18.97
CA LYS A 325 24.83 -35.10 -17.51
C LYS A 325 23.41 -35.45 -17.07
N CYS A 326 23.28 -36.20 -15.98
CA CYS A 326 21.99 -36.49 -15.36
C CYS A 326 21.32 -35.19 -14.86
N PRO A 327 20.01 -34.96 -15.12
CA PRO A 327 19.31 -33.76 -14.67
C PRO A 327 19.19 -33.64 -13.13
N THR A 328 19.39 -34.73 -12.40
CA THR A 328 19.19 -34.79 -10.94
C THR A 328 20.51 -34.81 -10.18
N CYS A 329 21.41 -35.76 -10.48
CA CYS A 329 22.70 -35.84 -9.76
C CYS A 329 23.86 -35.10 -10.43
N LEU A 330 23.65 -34.55 -11.64
CA LEU A 330 24.64 -33.80 -12.44
C LEU A 330 25.92 -34.56 -12.81
N ARG A 331 26.02 -35.84 -12.46
CA ARG A 331 27.12 -36.71 -12.89
C ARG A 331 27.02 -36.96 -14.40
N GLN A 332 28.18 -37.05 -15.05
CA GLN A 332 28.27 -37.37 -16.47
C GLN A 332 27.55 -38.69 -16.76
N LEU A 333 26.78 -38.73 -17.84
CA LEU A 333 26.00 -39.90 -18.23
C LEU A 333 26.02 -40.00 -19.75
N LEU A 334 26.35 -41.16 -20.29
CA LEU A 334 26.35 -41.43 -21.73
C LEU A 334 24.97 -41.99 -22.15
N PRO A 335 24.52 -41.77 -23.40
CA PRO A 335 23.24 -42.33 -23.88
C PRO A 335 23.13 -43.85 -23.75
N THR A 336 24.25 -44.57 -23.88
CA THR A 336 24.35 -46.03 -23.75
C THR A 336 24.26 -46.52 -22.29
N GLU A 337 24.44 -45.63 -21.31
CA GLU A 337 24.38 -45.96 -19.88
C GLU A 337 22.97 -45.83 -19.30
N ILE A 338 21.99 -45.34 -20.08
CA ILE A 338 20.60 -45.22 -19.60
C ILE A 338 20.00 -46.61 -19.40
N GLN A 339 19.57 -46.92 -18.19
CA GLN A 339 18.86 -48.17 -17.91
C GLN A 339 17.40 -48.01 -18.33
N ARG A 340 16.95 -48.84 -19.28
CA ARG A 340 15.53 -48.93 -19.64
C ARG A 340 14.86 -49.84 -18.61
N ILE A 341 13.82 -49.32 -17.97
CA ILE A 341 12.94 -50.11 -17.12
C ILE A 341 11.70 -50.39 -17.92
N ASP A 342 11.58 -51.63 -18.39
CA ASP A 342 10.34 -52.07 -19.00
C ASP A 342 9.28 -52.17 -17.89
N SER A 343 8.11 -51.56 -18.11
CA SER A 343 6.97 -51.74 -17.23
C SER A 343 6.68 -53.23 -17.20
N ALA A 344 7.00 -53.89 -16.08
CA ALA A 344 6.82 -55.32 -15.93
C ALA A 344 5.36 -55.65 -16.29
N VAL A 345 5.18 -56.30 -17.43
CA VAL A 345 3.93 -56.95 -17.79
C VAL A 345 3.80 -58.10 -16.81
N THR A 346 3.20 -57.82 -15.66
CA THR A 346 2.76 -58.89 -14.76
C THR A 346 1.51 -59.48 -15.42
N ASP A 347 1.70 -60.63 -16.05
CA ASP A 347 0.63 -61.51 -16.57
C ASP A 347 -0.39 -61.88 -15.48
#